data_AF-A0A7Y0XD43-F1
#
_entry.id   AF-A0A7Y0XD43-F1
#
_cell.length_a   1.000
_cell.length_b   1.000
_cell.length_c   1.000
_cell.angle_alpha   90.00
_cell.angle_beta   90.00
_cell.angle_gamma   90.00
#
_symmetry.space_group_name_H-M   'P 1'
#
loop_
_entity.id
_entity.type
_entity.pdbx_description
1 polymer ?
#
loop_
_entity_poly.entity_id
_entity_poly.type
_entity_poly.pdbx_seq_one_letter_code
_entity_poly.pdbx_strand_id
1 'polypeptide(L)' 'DPALRNQRIIKEADDAAAAVILVDVVLGFGSHENPAAVTLEGIHEAQKRLKAQGREVIFVAYVLGTDNDPQYKQAQVQQ' A
#
# COMPACT_ATOMS: atom_id res chain seq x y z
N ASP A 1 -5.10 -1.57 -12.47
CA ASP A 1 -5.69 -0.32 -11.97
C ASP A 1 -5.60 -0.30 -10.45
N PRO A 2 -4.81 0.61 -9.84
CA PRO A 2 -4.64 0.70 -8.38
C PRO A 2 -5.82 1.39 -7.65
N ALA A 3 -6.74 2.04 -8.35
CA ALA A 3 -7.75 2.91 -7.75
C ALA A 3 -8.66 2.18 -6.74
N LEU A 4 -9.13 0.98 -7.08
CA LEU A 4 -10.01 0.19 -6.21
C LEU A 4 -9.31 -0.21 -4.90
N ARG A 5 -8.03 -0.59 -4.98
CA ARG A 5 -7.23 -0.94 -3.82
C ARG A 5 -7.00 0.27 -2.92
N ASN A 6 -6.67 1.43 -3.49
CA ASN A 6 -6.42 2.65 -2.71
C ASN A 6 -7.70 3.12 -1.98
N GLN A 7 -8.85 3.06 -2.65
CA GLN A 7 -10.13 3.31 -1.99
C GLN A 7 -10.40 2.33 -0.84
N ARG A 8 -10.03 1.05 -1.01
CA ARG A 8 -10.19 0.04 0.04
C ARG A 8 -9.27 0.30 1.23
N ILE A 9 -8.00 0.64 1.00
CA ILE A 9 -7.04 1.00 2.07
C ILE A 9 -7.61 2.11 2.96
N ILE A 10 -8.12 3.17 2.35
CA ILE A 10 -8.72 4.30 3.07
C ILE A 10 -9.95 3.84 3.87
N LYS A 11 -10.83 3.05 3.24
CA LYS A 11 -12.03 2.53 3.90
C LYS A 11 -11.71 1.68 5.13
N GLU A 12 -10.73 0.77 5.03
CA GLU A 12 -10.34 -0.08 6.16
C GLU A 12 -9.63 0.72 7.25
N ALA A 13 -8.87 1.76 6.88
CA ALA A 13 -8.25 2.66 7.86
C ALA A 13 -9.30 3.45 8.66
N ASP A 14 -10.41 3.83 8.02
CA ASP A 14 -11.51 4.55 8.67
C ASP A 14 -12.30 3.66 9.67
N ASP A 15 -12.16 2.33 9.64
CA ASP A 15 -12.76 1.44 10.64
C ASP A 15 -12.04 1.61 11.99
N ALA A 16 -12.76 2.07 13.02
CA ALA A 16 -12.21 2.34 14.35
C ALA A 16 -11.62 1.10 15.05
N ALA A 17 -11.99 -0.12 14.65
CA ALA A 17 -11.43 -1.35 15.19
C ALA A 17 -10.08 -1.74 14.55
N ALA A 18 -9.72 -1.14 13.41
CA ALA A 18 -8.47 -1.45 12.72
C ALA A 18 -7.27 -0.84 13.44
N ALA A 19 -6.30 -1.68 13.82
CA ALA A 19 -5.01 -1.25 14.36
C ALA A 19 -3.86 -1.45 13.36
N VAL A 20 -3.97 -2.47 12.50
CA VAL A 20 -2.96 -2.83 11.50
C VAL A 20 -3.64 -3.16 10.18
N ILE A 21 -3.05 -2.71 9.07
CA ILE A 21 -3.44 -3.09 7.72
C ILE A 21 -2.25 -3.75 7.04
N LEU A 22 -2.44 -5.00 6.60
CA LEU A 22 -1.46 -5.76 5.83
C LEU A 22 -1.73 -5.58 4.33
N VAL A 23 -0.68 -5.34 3.56
CA VAL A 23 -0.78 -5.11 2.12
C VAL A 23 0.22 -5.96 1.36
N ASP A 24 -0.26 -6.72 0.38
CA ASP A 24 0.61 -7.39 -0.59
C ASP A 24 0.83 -6.51 -1.82
N VAL A 25 2.11 -6.32 -2.17
CA VAL A 25 2.56 -5.66 -3.39
C VAL A 25 3.11 -6.74 -4.31
N VAL A 26 2.31 -7.14 -5.30
CA VAL A 26 2.63 -8.24 -6.22
C VAL A 26 3.27 -7.70 -7.49
N LEU A 27 4.45 -8.21 -7.82
CA LEU A 27 5.24 -7.83 -9.01
C LEU A 27 5.04 -8.83 -10.15
N GLY A 28 5.73 -8.59 -11.26
CA GLY A 28 5.74 -9.47 -12.43
C GLY A 28 4.91 -8.92 -13.59
N PHE A 29 4.75 -9.75 -14.62
CA PHE A 29 4.02 -9.38 -15.83
C PHE A 29 2.53 -9.15 -15.54
N GLY A 30 1.98 -8.05 -16.08
CA GLY A 30 0.59 -7.65 -15.85
C GLY A 30 0.37 -6.80 -14.58
N SER A 31 1.38 -6.66 -13.73
CA SER A 31 1.37 -5.69 -12.63
C SER A 31 1.66 -4.27 -13.12
N HIS A 32 1.34 -3.29 -12.29
CA HIS A 32 1.74 -1.90 -12.51
C HIS A 32 3.28 -1.78 -12.64
N GLU A 33 3.79 -0.74 -13.29
CA GLU A 33 5.24 -0.51 -13.43
C GLU A 33 5.91 -0.18 -12.09
N ASN A 34 5.18 0.49 -11.21
CA ASN A 34 5.60 0.78 -9.84
C ASN A 34 4.45 0.54 -8.86
N PRO A 35 4.16 -0.71 -8.49
CA PRO A 35 3.01 -1.07 -7.67
C PRO A 35 3.14 -0.59 -6.23
N ALA A 36 4.35 -0.50 -5.65
CA ALA A 36 4.56 0.01 -4.31
C ALA A 36 4.23 1.52 -4.23
N ALA A 37 4.76 2.35 -5.14
CA ALA A 37 4.49 3.79 -5.14
C ALA A 37 2.99 4.11 -5.23
N VAL A 38 2.26 3.47 -6.15
CA VAL A 38 0.82 3.70 -6.27
C VAL A 38 0.02 3.14 -5.09
N THR A 39 0.57 2.19 -4.32
CA THR A 39 -0.03 1.75 -3.03
C THR A 39 0.12 2.84 -1.96
N LEU A 40 1.31 3.45 -1.90
CA LEU A 40 1.64 4.46 -0.90
C LEU A 40 0.74 5.69 -1.01
N GLU A 41 0.23 6.02 -2.20
CA GLU A 41 -0.78 7.08 -2.37
C GLU A 41 -2.01 6.87 -1.48
N GLY A 42 -2.57 5.65 -1.45
CA GLY A 42 -3.71 5.31 -0.59
C GLY A 42 -3.34 5.30 0.89
N ILE A 43 -2.15 4.81 1.22
CA ILE A 43 -1.63 4.78 2.61
C ILE A 43 -1.43 6.20 3.15
N HIS A 44 -0.80 7.10 2.37
CA HIS A 44 -0.55 8.48 2.78
C HIS A 44 -1.86 9.25 2.99
N GLU A 45 -2.85 9.07 2.12
CA GLU A 45 -4.18 9.67 2.31
C GLU A 45 -4.88 9.12 3.56
N ALA A 46 -4.81 7.82 3.81
CA ALA A 46 -5.34 7.21 5.03
C ALA A 46 -4.64 7.76 6.30
N GLN A 47 -3.31 7.81 6.31
CA GLN A 47 -2.53 8.39 7.41
C GLN A 47 -2.88 9.85 7.67
N LYS A 48 -3.08 10.65 6.62
CA LYS A 48 -3.51 12.05 6.76
C LYS A 48 -4.87 12.17 7.46
N ARG A 49 -5.84 11.31 7.11
CA ARG A 49 -7.17 11.28 7.74
C ARG A 49 -7.09 10.84 9.20
N LEU A 50 -6.38 9.75 9.47
CA LEU A 50 -6.16 9.22 10.81
C LEU A 50 -5.50 10.27 11.72
N LYS A 51 -4.47 10.97 11.21
CA LYS A 51 -3.81 12.06 11.95
C LYS A 51 -4.75 13.20 12.29
N ALA A 52 -5.66 13.57 11.39
CA ALA A 52 -6.68 14.58 11.67
C ALA A 52 -7.68 14.15 12.76
N GLN A 53 -7.81 12.85 13.00
CA GLN A 53 -8.65 12.25 14.05
C GLN A 53 -7.86 11.93 15.33
N GLY A 54 -6.55 12.23 15.38
CA GLY A 54 -5.69 11.87 16.51
C GLY A 54 -5.48 10.36 16.68
N ARG A 55 -5.65 9.59 15.61
CA ARG A 55 -5.52 8.13 15.58
C ARG A 55 -4.36 7.70 14.69
N GLU A 56 -3.87 6.49 14.91
CA GLU A 56 -2.84 5.85 14.09
C GLU A 56 -3.27 4.42 13.72
N VAL A 57 -2.90 3.99 12.52
CA VAL A 57 -3.00 2.61 12.04
C VAL A 57 -1.66 2.25 11.43
N ILE A 58 -1.13 1.08 11.77
CA ILE A 58 0.15 0.60 11.27
C ILE A 58 -0.07 -0.10 9.92
N PHE A 59 0.72 0.28 8.93
CA PHE A 59 0.72 -0.37 7.61
C PHE A 59 1.96 -1.24 7.47
N VAL A 60 1.76 -2.51 7.13
CA VAL A 60 2.85 -3.45 6.87
C VAL A 60 2.67 -4.00 5.47
N ALA A 61 3.68 -3.79 4.62
CA ALA A 61 3.65 -4.25 3.24
C ALA A 61 4.61 -5.42 3.02
N TYR A 62 4.15 -6.44 2.29
CA TYR A 62 4.99 -7.51 1.76
C TYR A 62 5.13 -7.35 0.24
N VAL A 63 6.36 -7.38 -0.26
CA VAL A 63 6.63 -7.33 -1.69
C VAL A 63 6.86 -8.75 -2.22
N LEU A 64 5.86 -9.27 -2.93
CA LEU A 64 5.88 -10.56 -3.59
C LEU A 64 6.41 -10.42 -5.02
N GLY A 65 7.56 -11.04 -5.28
CA GLY A 65 8.22 -11.01 -6.58
C GLY A 65 9.71 -11.29 -6.44
N THR A 66 10.45 -11.00 -7.51
CA THR A 66 11.90 -11.21 -7.66
C THR A 66 12.60 -9.96 -8.14
N ASP A 67 13.92 -9.90 -7.97
CA ASP A 67 14.74 -8.79 -8.49
C ASP A 67 14.81 -8.77 -10.04
N ASN A 68 14.37 -9.85 -10.69
CA ASN A 68 14.31 -9.97 -12.15
C ASN A 68 12.94 -9.59 -12.73
N ASP A 69 11.94 -9.28 -11.90
CA ASP A 69 10.65 -8.77 -12.39
C ASP A 69 10.83 -7.36 -12.99
N PRO A 70 9.98 -6.95 -13.96
CA PRO A 70 10.10 -5.65 -14.64
C PRO A 70 10.15 -4.43 -13.68
N GLN A 71 9.57 -4.56 -12.49
CA GLN A 71 9.49 -3.52 -11.47
C GLN A 71 10.71 -3.45 -10.54
N TYR A 72 11.62 -4.43 -10.62
CA TYR A 72 12.78 -4.63 -9.74
C TYR A 72 12.42 -4.65 -8.25
N LYS A 73 12.31 -5.83 -7.64
CA LYS A 73 11.85 -5.97 -6.25
C LYS A 73 12.57 -5.06 -5.25
N GLN A 74 13.90 -4.95 -5.26
CA GLN A 74 14.59 -4.03 -4.35
C GLN A 74 14.11 -2.58 -4.48
N ALA A 75 13.84 -2.09 -5.70
CA ALA A 75 13.36 -0.73 -5.93
C ALA A 75 11.93 -0.52 -5.38
N GLN A 76 11.13 -1.59 -5.30
CA GLN A 76 9.79 -1.58 -4.70
C GLN A 76 9.84 -1.60 -3.17
N VAL A 77 10.81 -2.32 -2.58
CA VAL A 77 11.01 -2.38 -1.12
C VAL A 77 11.56 -1.06 -0.56
N GLN A 78 12.29 -0.29 -1.36
CA GLN A 78 12.91 0.99 -0.97
C GLN A 78 12.03 2.23 -1.22
N GLN A 79 10.77 2.06 -1.64
CA GLN A 79 9.82 3.17 -1.75
C GLN A 79 9.48 3.72 -0.36
#